data_AF-A0A4R6YM42-F1
#
_entry.id   AF-A0A4R6YM42-F1
#
_cell.length_a   1.000
_cell.length_b   1.000
_cell.length_c   1.000
_cell.angle_alpha   90.00
_cell.angle_beta   90.00
_cell.angle_gamma   90.00
#
_symmetry.space_group_name_H-M   'P 1'
#
loop_
_entity.id
_entity.type
_entity.pdbx_description
1 polymer ?
#
loop_
_entity_poly.entity_id
_entity_poly.type
_entity_poly.pdbx_seq_one_letter_code
_entity_poly.pdbx_strand_id
1 'polypeptide(L)'
;MRPLNLQLSVFALACAFPLLAPAQPAAKPAATPAVTADEAEIALAVADLDLYQRGLQLEIDALRLAQQRLAAAREARDDVSESAALQPVLTRQYERNAAKSLNVDLRRYRAVKQRLGDILVLGEYIDQLNAQLEQLHQTGVSAKQRADQRKQIEDLRAKAIDPYAVLDVALRDALKQRADALVRMRINNRDLLQELTSR
;
A
#
# COMPACT_ATOMS: atom_id res chain seq x y z
N MET A 1 48.69 28.20 -26.93
CA MET A 1 49.72 29.26 -27.00
C MET A 1 49.47 30.23 -25.85
N ARG A 2 50.43 30.39 -24.93
CA ARG A 2 50.56 31.57 -24.05
C ARG A 2 51.75 32.38 -24.55
N PRO A 3 51.72 33.71 -24.42
CA PRO A 3 52.70 34.37 -23.54
C PRO A 3 51.99 35.32 -22.54
N LEU A 4 52.38 35.42 -21.26
CA LEU A 4 53.53 36.14 -20.69
C LEU A 4 53.49 37.66 -21.02
N ASN A 5 53.78 38.60 -20.14
CA ASN A 5 53.97 38.75 -18.70
C ASN A 5 54.35 40.24 -18.51
N LEU A 6 54.65 40.63 -17.26
CA LEU A 6 55.23 41.90 -16.80
C LEU A 6 54.25 43.05 -16.48
N GLN A 7 54.47 43.85 -15.44
CA GLN A 7 55.10 43.77 -14.11
C GLN A 7 55.17 45.24 -13.62
N LEU A 8 55.42 45.41 -12.33
CA LEU A 8 55.86 46.61 -11.59
C LEU A 8 54.73 47.45 -10.99
N SER A 9 54.37 47.29 -9.71
CA SER A 9 55.13 47.49 -8.46
C SER A 9 55.35 48.97 -8.12
N VAL A 10 54.87 49.37 -6.92
CA VAL A 10 55.58 50.07 -5.82
C VAL A 10 54.48 50.50 -4.80
N PHE A 11 54.25 49.78 -3.70
CA PHE A 11 54.93 49.81 -2.39
C PHE A 11 54.93 51.17 -1.65
N ALA A 12 54.12 51.24 -0.58
CA ALA A 12 54.34 51.94 0.70
C ALA A 12 52.99 51.96 1.45
N LEU A 13 52.83 51.72 2.74
CA LEU A 13 53.74 51.38 3.83
C LEU A 13 52.85 50.81 4.95
N ALA A 14 53.38 49.82 5.67
CA ALA A 14 52.72 49.10 6.75
C ALA A 14 52.66 49.89 8.06
N CYS A 15 51.65 49.56 8.89
CA CYS A 15 51.66 49.43 10.36
C CYS A 15 50.22 49.04 10.78
N ALA A 16 49.87 48.06 11.60
CA ALA A 16 50.43 46.84 12.19
C ALA A 16 49.26 46.19 12.98
N PHE A 17 49.30 44.87 13.21
CA PHE A 17 48.51 44.06 14.19
C PHE A 17 47.10 43.53 13.82
N PRO A 18 46.73 42.30 14.28
CA PRO A 18 47.07 41.03 13.65
C PRO A 18 45.84 40.25 13.13
N LEU A 19 46.12 39.19 12.35
CA LEU A 19 45.16 38.22 11.83
C LEU A 19 44.20 37.66 12.89
N LEU A 20 42.90 37.72 12.62
CA LEU A 20 41.94 36.71 13.04
C LEU A 20 41.02 36.39 11.86
N ALA A 21 41.04 35.12 11.44
CA ALA A 21 40.24 34.59 10.36
C ALA A 21 38.73 34.78 10.61
N PRO A 22 37.88 34.88 9.57
CA PRO A 22 36.44 34.81 9.75
C PRO A 22 36.08 33.44 10.33
N ALA A 23 35.42 33.44 11.49
CA ALA A 23 34.84 32.24 12.07
C ALA A 23 33.91 31.57 11.05
N GLN A 24 34.26 30.34 10.65
CA GLN A 24 33.33 29.45 9.97
C GLN A 24 32.06 29.33 10.82
N PRO A 25 30.85 29.58 10.28
CA PRO A 25 29.65 29.17 10.96
C PRO A 25 29.69 27.64 11.09
N ALA A 26 29.62 27.18 12.35
CA ALA A 26 29.60 25.77 12.70
C ALA A 26 28.55 25.03 11.85
N ALA A 27 28.98 23.94 11.22
CA ALA A 27 28.10 23.03 10.51
C ALA A 27 26.96 22.61 11.45
N LYS A 28 25.73 22.91 11.04
CA LYS A 28 24.54 22.28 11.63
C LYS A 28 24.77 20.77 11.61
N PRO A 29 24.56 20.06 12.72
CA PRO A 29 24.61 18.60 12.69
C PRO A 29 23.62 18.13 11.62
N ALA A 30 24.13 17.30 10.72
CA ALA A 30 23.33 16.63 9.72
C ALA A 30 22.13 16.03 10.42
N ALA A 31 20.93 16.45 10.00
CA ALA A 31 19.71 15.80 10.39
C ALA A 31 19.88 14.33 10.03
N THR A 32 20.07 13.50 11.05
CA THR A 32 19.69 12.09 11.02
C THR A 32 18.33 12.07 10.32
N PRO A 33 18.07 11.18 9.35
CA PRO A 33 16.72 11.07 8.81
C PRO A 33 15.83 10.84 10.02
N ALA A 34 15.07 11.86 10.38
CA ALA A 34 13.98 11.70 11.30
C ALA A 34 13.10 10.71 10.55
N VAL A 35 13.10 9.47 11.01
CA VAL A 35 11.95 8.60 10.82
C VAL A 35 10.81 9.45 11.38
N THR A 36 10.12 10.13 10.47
CA THR A 36 8.97 10.96 10.80
C THR A 36 8.03 10.03 11.57
N ALA A 37 7.34 10.56 12.57
CA ALA A 37 6.40 9.86 13.44
C ALA A 37 5.13 9.37 12.68
N ASP A 38 5.33 8.81 11.49
CA ASP A 38 4.39 8.77 10.37
C ASP A 38 4.13 7.34 9.87
N GLU A 39 4.77 6.36 10.52
CA GLU A 39 4.28 5.00 10.71
C GLU A 39 3.83 4.83 12.17
N ALA A 40 3.06 5.81 12.69
CA ALA A 40 2.28 5.55 13.88
C ALA A 40 1.45 4.31 13.58
N GLU A 41 1.79 3.22 14.27
CA GLU A 41 1.13 1.94 14.16
C GLU A 41 -0.35 2.20 14.43
N ILE A 42 -1.16 2.31 13.36
CA ILE A 42 -2.57 2.61 13.51
C ILE A 42 -3.18 1.42 14.24
N ALA A 43 -3.45 1.63 15.53
CA ALA A 43 -4.24 0.73 16.32
C ALA A 43 -5.61 0.64 15.64
N LEU A 44 -5.91 -0.57 15.17
CA LEU A 44 -7.20 -0.88 14.59
C LEU A 44 -8.21 -0.99 15.73
N ALA A 45 -9.41 -0.48 15.50
CA ALA A 45 -10.56 -0.65 16.37
C ALA A 45 -11.68 -1.37 15.60
N VAL A 46 -12.67 -1.91 16.31
CA VAL A 46 -13.84 -2.57 15.70
C VAL A 46 -14.54 -1.65 14.69
N ALA A 47 -14.63 -0.34 14.97
CA ALA A 47 -15.22 0.65 14.08
C ALA A 47 -14.47 0.80 12.72
N ASP A 48 -13.18 0.41 12.67
CA ASP A 48 -12.42 0.43 11.42
C ASP A 48 -12.91 -0.66 10.44
N LEU A 49 -13.59 -1.71 10.92
CA LEU A 49 -14.23 -2.70 10.05
C LEU A 49 -15.38 -2.06 9.25
N ASP A 50 -16.19 -1.22 9.90
CA ASP A 50 -17.28 -0.51 9.23
C ASP A 50 -16.73 0.53 8.26
N LEU A 51 -15.64 1.21 8.64
CA LEU A 51 -14.94 2.14 7.75
C LEU A 51 -14.41 1.43 6.50
N TYR A 52 -13.75 0.28 6.68
CA TYR A 52 -13.22 -0.55 5.61
C TYR A 52 -14.32 -1.01 4.66
N GLN A 53 -15.39 -1.59 5.21
CA GLN A 53 -16.52 -2.11 4.45
C GLN A 53 -17.20 -1.02 3.62
N ARG A 54 -17.57 0.10 4.27
CA ARG A 54 -18.25 1.21 3.58
C ARG A 54 -17.34 1.88 2.55
N GLY A 55 -16.04 2.01 2.85
CA GLY A 55 -15.06 2.54 1.93
C GLY A 55 -14.94 1.66 0.69
N LEU A 56 -14.72 0.35 0.86
CA LEU A 56 -14.66 -0.58 -0.26
C LEU A 56 -15.92 -0.56 -1.11
N GLN A 57 -17.11 -0.44 -0.51
CA GLN A 57 -18.35 -0.34 -1.26
C GLN A 57 -18.37 0.91 -2.16
N LEU A 58 -18.00 2.07 -1.62
CA LEU A 58 -17.94 3.32 -2.39
C LEU A 58 -16.92 3.24 -3.54
N GLU A 59 -15.78 2.59 -3.30
CA GLU A 59 -14.81 2.35 -4.35
C GLU A 59 -15.35 1.41 -5.43
N ILE A 60 -15.98 0.29 -5.07
CA ILE A 60 -16.60 -0.66 -6.00
C ILE A 60 -17.63 0.04 -6.88
N ASP A 61 -18.50 0.87 -6.28
CA ASP A 61 -19.54 1.59 -7.02
C ASP A 61 -18.93 2.57 -8.02
N ALA A 62 -17.87 3.29 -7.63
CA ALA A 62 -17.15 4.19 -8.52
C ALA A 62 -16.46 3.44 -9.68
N LEU A 63 -15.88 2.26 -9.40
CA LEU A 63 -15.23 1.43 -10.41
C LEU A 63 -16.23 0.83 -11.39
N ARG A 64 -17.38 0.34 -10.92
CA ARG A 64 -18.47 -0.13 -11.79
C ARG A 64 -18.98 0.97 -12.70
N LEU A 65 -19.12 2.20 -12.18
CA LEU A 65 -19.50 3.34 -13.02
C LEU A 65 -18.44 3.63 -14.10
N ALA A 66 -17.15 3.54 -13.76
CA ALA A 66 -16.07 3.70 -14.74
C ALA A 66 -16.11 2.60 -15.81
N GLN A 67 -16.35 1.34 -15.42
CA GLN A 67 -16.52 0.20 -16.32
C GLN A 67 -17.69 0.39 -17.29
N GLN A 68 -18.84 0.83 -16.79
CA GLN A 68 -20.01 1.11 -17.62
C GLN A 68 -19.72 2.23 -18.64
N ARG A 69 -19.05 3.31 -18.20
CA ARG A 69 -18.67 4.42 -19.09
C ARG A 69 -17.66 3.99 -20.15
N LEU A 70 -16.70 3.16 -19.77
CA LEU A 70 -15.71 2.61 -20.70
C LEU A 70 -16.38 1.71 -21.74
N ALA A 71 -17.29 0.83 -21.32
CA ALA A 71 -18.04 -0.04 -22.24
C ALA A 71 -18.85 0.78 -23.25
N ALA A 72 -19.58 1.81 -22.79
CA ALA A 72 -20.36 2.69 -23.66
C ALA A 72 -19.45 3.48 -24.64
N ALA A 73 -18.30 3.97 -24.18
CA ALA A 73 -17.35 4.68 -25.03
C ALA A 73 -16.75 3.77 -26.12
N ARG A 74 -16.43 2.51 -25.77
CA ARG A 74 -15.94 1.49 -26.72
C ARG A 74 -16.97 1.14 -27.78
N GLU A 75 -18.23 0.98 -27.38
CA GLU A 75 -19.33 0.74 -28.31
C GLU A 75 -19.50 1.91 -29.29
N ALA A 76 -19.37 3.14 -28.79
CA ALA A 76 -19.42 4.36 -29.59
C ALA A 76 -18.14 4.64 -30.40
N ARG A 77 -17.05 3.90 -30.16
CA ARG A 77 -15.69 4.15 -30.71
C ARG A 77 -15.20 5.57 -30.43
N ASP A 78 -15.43 6.06 -29.21
CA ASP A 78 -15.04 7.39 -28.76
C ASP A 78 -13.83 7.33 -27.81
N ASP A 79 -12.64 7.47 -28.39
CA ASP A 79 -11.35 7.42 -27.67
C ASP A 79 -11.24 8.49 -26.56
N VAL A 80 -11.91 9.64 -26.72
CA VAL A 80 -11.89 10.72 -25.73
C VAL A 80 -12.70 10.30 -24.51
N SER A 81 -13.88 9.74 -24.73
CA SER A 81 -14.73 9.21 -23.66
C SER A 81 -14.12 7.98 -22.98
N GLU A 82 -13.42 7.12 -23.73
CA GLU A 82 -12.66 6.00 -23.15
C GLU A 82 -11.60 6.51 -22.17
N SER A 83 -10.79 7.49 -22.62
CA SER A 83 -9.75 8.11 -21.80
C SER A 83 -10.34 8.79 -20.56
N ALA A 84 -11.46 9.51 -20.73
CA ALA A 84 -12.16 10.18 -19.64
C ALA A 84 -12.75 9.20 -18.61
N ALA A 85 -13.24 8.04 -19.04
CA ALA A 85 -13.78 7.00 -18.16
C ALA A 85 -12.68 6.38 -17.25
N LEU A 86 -11.46 6.24 -17.79
CA LEU A 86 -10.33 5.65 -17.06
C LEU A 86 -9.60 6.64 -16.16
N GLN A 87 -9.66 7.94 -16.44
CA GLN A 87 -8.91 8.96 -15.69
C GLN A 87 -9.13 8.91 -14.17
N PRO A 88 -10.35 8.74 -13.63
CA PRO A 88 -10.57 8.61 -12.19
C PRO A 88 -9.96 7.35 -11.58
N VAL A 89 -9.84 6.28 -12.37
CA VAL A 89 -9.22 5.00 -11.95
C VAL A 89 -7.71 5.17 -11.86
N LEU A 90 -7.09 5.68 -12.92
CA LEU A 90 -5.64 5.88 -13.02
C LEU A 90 -5.11 6.87 -11.96
N THR A 91 -5.89 7.90 -11.63
CA THR A 91 -5.54 8.88 -10.60
C THR A 91 -5.93 8.44 -9.18
N ARG A 92 -6.54 7.26 -9.02
CA ARG A 92 -7.12 6.77 -7.75
C ARG A 92 -8.10 7.76 -7.11
N GLN A 93 -8.86 8.49 -7.92
CA GLN A 93 -9.86 9.44 -7.43
C GLN A 93 -10.99 8.74 -6.68
N TYR A 94 -11.28 7.47 -7.01
CA TYR A 94 -12.27 6.65 -6.30
C TYR A 94 -11.94 6.50 -4.81
N GLU A 95 -10.67 6.27 -4.43
CA GLU A 95 -10.26 6.19 -3.01
C GLU A 95 -10.43 7.54 -2.30
N ARG A 96 -10.05 8.64 -2.97
CA ARG A 96 -10.18 10.00 -2.43
C ARG A 96 -11.64 10.36 -2.18
N ASN A 97 -12.50 10.00 -3.11
CA ASN A 97 -13.94 10.22 -3.00
C ASN A 97 -14.54 9.37 -1.88
N ALA A 98 -14.10 8.10 -1.72
CA ALA A 98 -14.55 7.26 -0.61
C ALA A 98 -14.20 7.86 0.76
N ALA A 99 -12.94 8.27 0.95
CA ALA A 99 -12.50 8.94 2.18
C ALA A 99 -13.30 10.23 2.45
N LYS A 100 -13.50 11.06 1.42
CA LYS A 100 -14.30 12.30 1.51
C LYS A 100 -15.76 12.02 1.90
N SER A 101 -16.40 11.04 1.27
CA SER A 101 -17.80 10.67 1.54
C SER A 101 -17.99 10.10 2.95
N LEU A 102 -16.97 9.48 3.50
CA LEU A 102 -16.96 8.96 4.87
C LEU A 102 -16.53 10.00 5.91
N ASN A 103 -16.21 11.23 5.46
CA ASN A 103 -15.69 12.31 6.28
C ASN A 103 -14.48 11.87 7.13
N VAL A 104 -13.56 11.13 6.50
CA VAL A 104 -12.30 10.70 7.11
C VAL A 104 -11.11 11.21 6.33
N ASP A 105 -9.99 11.36 7.02
CA ASP A 105 -8.72 11.66 6.37
C ASP A 105 -8.29 10.51 5.44
N LEU A 106 -7.79 10.87 4.25
CA LEU A 106 -7.39 9.89 3.23
C LEU A 106 -6.26 8.98 3.69
N ARG A 107 -5.31 9.50 4.47
CA ARG A 107 -4.20 8.71 5.00
C ARG A 107 -4.71 7.70 6.01
N ARG A 108 -5.62 8.11 6.91
CA ARG A 108 -6.27 7.18 7.86
C ARG A 108 -7.02 6.08 7.10
N TYR A 109 -7.83 6.44 6.12
CA TYR A 109 -8.57 5.47 5.31
C TYR A 109 -7.66 4.45 4.63
N ARG A 110 -6.58 4.93 3.99
CA ARG A 110 -5.59 4.07 3.32
C ARG A 110 -4.88 3.12 4.29
N ALA A 111 -4.48 3.61 5.45
CA ALA A 111 -3.81 2.77 6.44
C ALA A 111 -4.74 1.69 7.01
N VAL A 112 -6.00 2.02 7.29
CA VAL A 112 -7.01 1.03 7.70
C VAL A 112 -7.23 0.01 6.59
N LYS A 113 -7.39 0.47 5.34
CA LYS A 113 -7.58 -0.38 4.17
C LYS A 113 -6.41 -1.34 3.95
N GLN A 114 -5.19 -0.85 4.09
CA GLN A 114 -3.99 -1.65 3.96
C GLN A 114 -3.91 -2.70 5.07
N ARG A 115 -3.98 -2.29 6.34
CA ARG A 115 -3.83 -3.23 7.47
C ARG A 115 -4.89 -4.32 7.48
N LEU A 116 -6.16 -3.96 7.32
CA LEU A 116 -7.23 -4.97 7.25
C LEU A 116 -7.13 -5.82 5.99
N GLY A 117 -6.73 -5.23 4.86
CA GLY A 117 -6.46 -5.97 3.63
C GLY A 117 -5.38 -7.03 3.80
N ASP A 118 -4.26 -6.68 4.43
CA ASP A 118 -3.13 -7.57 4.68
C ASP A 118 -3.52 -8.72 5.61
N ILE A 119 -4.28 -8.43 6.68
CA ILE A 119 -4.80 -9.45 7.59
C ILE A 119 -5.72 -10.43 6.86
N LEU A 120 -6.63 -9.92 6.02
CA LEU A 120 -7.55 -10.74 5.24
C LEU A 120 -6.80 -11.63 4.23
N VAL A 121 -5.79 -11.09 3.53
CA VAL A 121 -4.94 -11.87 2.60
C VAL A 121 -4.26 -13.03 3.31
N LEU A 122 -3.64 -12.77 4.46
CA LEU A 122 -2.96 -13.80 5.24
C LEU A 122 -3.94 -14.83 5.79
N GLY A 123 -5.13 -14.39 6.20
CA GLY A 123 -6.22 -15.28 6.63
C GLY A 123 -6.64 -16.23 5.51
N GLU A 124 -6.91 -15.68 4.32
CA GLU A 124 -7.26 -16.47 3.12
C GLU A 124 -6.16 -17.48 2.75
N TYR A 125 -4.88 -17.07 2.81
CA TYR A 125 -3.77 -17.97 2.54
C TYR A 125 -3.74 -19.15 3.53
N ILE A 126 -3.95 -18.88 4.81
CA ILE A 126 -4.04 -19.89 5.85
C ILE A 126 -5.23 -20.84 5.60
N ASP A 127 -6.39 -20.30 5.27
CA ASP A 127 -7.59 -21.10 4.99
C ASP A 127 -7.40 -21.98 3.75
N GLN A 128 -6.70 -21.49 2.73
CA GLN A 128 -6.31 -22.28 1.56
C GLN A 128 -5.33 -23.41 1.89
N LEU A 129 -4.38 -23.20 2.81
CA LEU A 129 -3.50 -24.27 3.27
C LEU A 129 -4.29 -25.35 4.04
N ASN A 130 -5.23 -24.94 4.90
CA ASN A 130 -6.09 -25.87 5.64
C ASN A 130 -7.00 -26.67 4.69
N ALA A 131 -7.62 -26.01 3.71
CA ALA A 131 -8.44 -26.67 2.70
C ALA A 131 -7.64 -27.67 1.86
N GLN A 132 -6.40 -27.34 1.49
CA GLN A 132 -5.51 -28.28 0.80
C GLN A 132 -5.22 -29.52 1.65
N LEU A 133 -4.97 -29.36 2.96
CA LEU A 133 -4.78 -30.51 3.87
C LEU A 133 -6.01 -31.43 3.90
N GLU A 134 -7.21 -30.86 3.99
CA GLU A 134 -8.47 -31.62 3.98
C GLU A 134 -8.68 -32.37 2.65
N GLN A 135 -8.30 -31.76 1.53
CA GLN A 135 -8.46 -32.32 0.18
C GLN A 135 -7.45 -33.41 -0.18
N LEU A 136 -6.30 -33.52 0.52
CA LEU A 136 -5.29 -34.57 0.27
C LEU A 136 -5.84 -36.01 0.34
N HIS A 137 -6.97 -36.19 1.02
CA HIS A 137 -7.64 -37.48 1.15
C HIS A 137 -8.48 -37.86 -0.07
N GLN A 138 -8.76 -36.92 -0.98
CA GLN A 138 -9.67 -37.08 -2.12
C GLN A 138 -8.93 -37.34 -3.45
N THR A 139 -7.61 -37.23 -3.45
CA THR A 139 -6.79 -37.31 -4.66
C THR A 139 -6.26 -38.73 -4.91
N GLY A 140 -6.32 -39.21 -6.16
CA GLY A 140 -5.83 -40.53 -6.61
C GLY A 140 -4.31 -40.73 -6.60
N VAL A 141 -3.58 -40.02 -5.73
CA VAL A 141 -2.11 -40.09 -5.56
C VAL A 141 -1.71 -41.23 -4.62
N SER A 142 -0.49 -41.74 -4.83
CA SER A 142 0.06 -42.80 -3.99
C SER A 142 0.17 -42.38 -2.52
N ALA A 143 0.19 -43.34 -1.59
CA ALA A 143 0.30 -43.07 -0.16
C ALA A 143 1.57 -42.27 0.20
N LYS A 144 2.69 -42.54 -0.48
CA LYS A 144 3.96 -41.82 -0.28
C LYS A 144 3.84 -40.35 -0.72
N GLN A 145 3.29 -40.10 -1.90
CA GLN A 145 3.09 -38.73 -2.41
C GLN A 145 2.16 -37.92 -1.51
N ARG A 146 1.09 -38.54 -0.98
CA ARG A 146 0.19 -37.88 0.00
C ARG A 146 0.90 -37.51 1.30
N ALA A 147 1.75 -38.40 1.82
CA ALA A 147 2.54 -38.11 3.03
C ALA A 147 3.54 -36.96 2.80
N ASP A 148 4.22 -36.95 1.65
CA ASP A 148 5.15 -35.88 1.29
C ASP A 148 4.42 -34.54 1.12
N GLN A 149 3.28 -34.51 0.43
CA GLN A 149 2.46 -33.30 0.26
C GLN A 149 1.89 -32.79 1.59
N ARG A 150 1.40 -33.70 2.45
CA ARG A 150 0.91 -33.33 3.79
C ARG A 150 2.02 -32.63 4.59
N LYS A 151 3.21 -33.22 4.62
CA LYS A 151 4.36 -32.64 5.32
C LYS A 151 4.72 -31.26 4.77
N GLN A 152 4.71 -31.09 3.45
CA GLN A 152 4.98 -29.78 2.84
C GLN A 152 3.96 -28.73 3.26
N ILE A 153 2.66 -29.05 3.26
CA ILE A 153 1.63 -28.08 3.64
C ILE A 153 1.67 -27.80 5.14
N GLU A 154 1.92 -28.81 5.98
CA GLU A 154 2.13 -28.61 7.42
C GLU A 154 3.35 -27.72 7.71
N ASP A 155 4.46 -27.91 6.99
CA ASP A 155 5.65 -27.05 7.10
C ASP A 155 5.36 -25.60 6.67
N LEU A 156 4.54 -25.39 5.63
CA LEU A 156 4.09 -24.06 5.22
C LEU A 156 3.16 -23.43 6.26
N ARG A 157 2.21 -24.21 6.79
CA ARG A 157 1.25 -23.75 7.79
C ARG A 157 1.93 -23.37 9.09
N ALA A 158 2.95 -24.11 9.52
CA ALA A 158 3.74 -23.82 10.71
C ALA A 158 4.57 -22.53 10.58
N LYS A 159 4.96 -22.16 9.35
CA LYS A 159 5.67 -20.90 9.07
C LYS A 159 4.71 -19.72 8.84
N ALA A 160 3.43 -19.97 8.60
CA ALA A 160 2.44 -18.93 8.41
C ALA A 160 2.16 -18.21 9.74
N ILE A 161 2.43 -16.90 9.75
CA ILE A 161 2.12 -16.03 10.89
C ILE A 161 0.59 -15.94 11.02
N ASP A 162 0.05 -16.19 12.22
CA ASP A 162 -1.38 -15.95 12.49
C ASP A 162 -1.67 -14.44 12.42
N PRO A 163 -2.38 -13.96 11.38
CA PRO A 163 -2.60 -12.53 11.17
C PRO A 163 -3.55 -11.93 12.21
N TYR A 164 -4.28 -12.77 12.96
CA TYR A 164 -5.20 -12.34 14.00
C TYR A 164 -4.52 -12.17 15.36
N ALA A 165 -3.30 -12.70 15.55
CA ALA A 165 -2.63 -12.72 16.84
C ALA A 165 -2.33 -11.32 17.40
N VAL A 166 -2.13 -10.36 16.50
CA VAL A 166 -1.82 -8.95 16.83
C VAL A 166 -3.06 -8.11 17.14
N LEU A 167 -4.27 -8.65 16.94
CA LEU A 167 -5.52 -7.93 17.14
C LEU A 167 -6.05 -8.14 18.57
N ASP A 168 -6.70 -7.10 19.09
CA ASP A 168 -7.51 -7.25 20.29
C ASP A 168 -8.63 -8.29 20.05
N VAL A 169 -9.09 -8.92 21.14
CA VAL A 169 -10.03 -10.04 21.05
C VAL A 169 -11.35 -9.61 20.39
N ALA A 170 -11.86 -8.41 20.69
CA ALA A 170 -13.13 -7.95 20.13
C ALA A 170 -13.03 -7.69 18.62
N LEU A 171 -11.96 -7.04 18.16
CA LEU A 171 -11.70 -6.84 16.73
C LEU A 171 -11.46 -8.16 16.01
N ARG A 172 -10.70 -9.07 16.61
CA ARG A 172 -10.45 -10.40 16.05
C ARG A 172 -11.75 -11.15 15.80
N ASP A 173 -12.63 -11.21 16.79
CA ASP A 173 -13.89 -11.93 16.68
C ASP A 173 -14.83 -11.26 15.67
N ALA A 174 -14.92 -9.93 15.70
CA ALA A 174 -15.70 -9.16 14.72
C ALA A 174 -15.18 -9.34 13.29
N LEU A 175 -13.85 -9.38 13.10
CA LEU A 175 -13.24 -9.60 11.80
C LEU A 175 -13.51 -11.03 11.30
N LYS A 176 -13.35 -12.04 12.15
CA LYS A 176 -13.64 -13.44 11.79
C LYS A 176 -15.11 -13.63 11.38
N GLN A 177 -16.05 -13.00 12.09
CA GLN A 177 -17.47 -13.06 11.74
C GLN A 177 -17.80 -12.43 10.38
N ARG A 178 -16.98 -11.47 9.92
CA ARG A 178 -17.22 -10.70 8.68
C ARG A 178 -16.26 -11.08 7.56
N ALA A 179 -15.28 -11.96 7.81
CA ALA A 179 -14.15 -12.22 6.93
C ALA A 179 -14.62 -12.57 5.51
N ASP A 180 -15.50 -13.56 5.36
CA ASP A 180 -15.99 -14.00 4.04
C ASP A 180 -16.63 -12.88 3.21
N ALA A 181 -17.37 -11.97 3.86
CA ALA A 181 -17.99 -10.84 3.18
C ALA A 181 -16.92 -9.82 2.76
N LEU A 182 -16.02 -9.47 3.67
CA LEU A 182 -14.95 -8.49 3.42
C LEU A 182 -13.95 -8.99 2.37
N VAL A 183 -13.60 -10.27 2.39
CA VAL A 183 -12.77 -10.94 1.37
C VAL A 183 -13.42 -10.83 0.00
N ARG A 184 -14.71 -11.17 -0.13
CA ARG A 184 -15.43 -11.04 -1.41
C ARG A 184 -15.45 -9.61 -1.93
N MET A 185 -15.67 -8.63 -1.06
CA MET A 185 -15.63 -7.21 -1.45
C MET A 185 -14.23 -6.79 -1.91
N ARG A 186 -13.18 -7.19 -1.17
CA ARG A 186 -11.78 -6.92 -1.51
C ARG A 186 -11.40 -7.51 -2.87
N ILE A 187 -11.78 -8.76 -3.13
CA ILE A 187 -11.55 -9.44 -4.41
C ILE A 187 -12.28 -8.72 -5.53
N ASN A 188 -13.58 -8.43 -5.38
CA ASN A 188 -14.35 -7.70 -6.38
C ASN A 188 -13.75 -6.32 -6.70
N ASN A 189 -13.32 -5.56 -5.67
CA ASN A 189 -12.65 -4.28 -5.85
C ASN A 189 -11.33 -4.42 -6.64
N ARG A 190 -10.49 -5.41 -6.28
CA ARG A 190 -9.24 -5.72 -6.97
C ARG A 190 -9.48 -6.11 -8.43
N ASP A 191 -10.45 -6.98 -8.68
CA ASP A 191 -10.71 -7.53 -10.01
C ASP A 191 -11.26 -6.43 -10.94
N LEU A 192 -12.15 -5.57 -10.45
CA LEU A 192 -12.60 -4.38 -11.18
C LEU A 192 -11.43 -3.43 -11.50
N LEU A 193 -10.53 -3.20 -10.55
CA LEU A 193 -9.34 -2.39 -10.79
C LEU A 193 -8.44 -3.02 -11.85
N GLN A 194 -8.22 -4.33 -11.77
CA GLN A 194 -7.41 -5.06 -12.73
C GLN A 194 -8.02 -4.96 -14.12
N GLU A 195 -9.32 -5.21 -14.29
CA GLU A 195 -10.01 -5.13 -15.57
C GLU A 195 -9.92 -3.73 -16.20
N LEU A 196 -10.11 -2.68 -15.39
CA LEU A 196 -10.04 -1.29 -15.85
C LEU A 196 -8.61 -0.82 -16.16
N THR A 197 -7.59 -1.53 -15.71
CA THR A 197 -6.18 -1.18 -15.92
C THR A 197 -5.45 -2.11 -16.87
N SER A 198 -5.96 -3.32 -17.09
CA SER A 198 -5.51 -4.23 -18.14
C SER A 198 -5.98 -3.71 -19.49
N ARG A 199 -5.03 -3.37 -20.36
CA ARG A 199 -5.27 -2.98 -21.75
C ARG A 199 -5.19 -4.20 -22.66
#